data_AF-A0A1F4ELU1-F1
#
_entry.id   AF-A0A1F4ELU1-F1
#
_cell.length_a   1.000
_cell.length_b   1.000
_cell.length_c   1.000
_cell.angle_alpha   90.00
_cell.angle_beta   90.00
_cell.angle_gamma   90.00
#
_symmetry.space_group_name_H-M   'P 1'
#
loop_
_entity.id
_entity.type
_entity.pdbx_description
1 polymer ?
#
loop_
_entity_poly.entity_id
_entity_poly.type
_entity_poly.pdbx_seq_one_letter_code
_entity_poly.pdbx_strand_id
1 'polypeptide(L)'
;MTKTVSPACAVSLCLLGVALHAIGAHAADGDWKRGRVYYQKVCTDCHGAKAGGAIAPNSRSIKDWTAYLSADRHARGKDALKKYVSREYRASIKGVNKAAEKYADVPDEQLFNDIRSFMLKGAKDGDSPASCT
;
A
#
# COMPACT_ATOMS: atom_id res chain seq x y z
N MET A 1 64.47 -41.75 -10.55
CA MET A 1 63.23 -41.30 -11.20
C MET A 1 62.09 -41.68 -10.27
N THR A 2 61.75 -40.90 -9.23
CA THR A 2 60.76 -39.79 -9.20
C THR A 2 59.41 -40.19 -9.83
N LYS A 3 58.23 -40.08 -9.20
CA LYS A 3 57.70 -39.03 -8.31
C LYS A 3 56.61 -39.57 -7.36
N THR A 4 56.56 -38.98 -6.18
CA THR A 4 55.48 -38.95 -5.20
C THR A 4 54.20 -38.33 -5.78
N VAL A 5 53.04 -38.85 -5.40
CA VAL A 5 51.72 -38.29 -5.74
C VAL A 5 51.25 -37.46 -4.55
N SER A 6 50.97 -36.17 -4.78
CA SER A 6 50.44 -35.24 -3.78
C SER A 6 48.89 -35.24 -3.78
N PRO A 7 48.23 -34.97 -2.64
CA PRO A 7 46.78 -34.86 -2.55
C PRO A 7 46.34 -33.46 -3.00
N ALA A 8 45.58 -33.38 -4.08
CA ALA A 8 44.95 -32.15 -4.51
C ALA A 8 43.63 -31.94 -3.74
N CYS A 9 43.63 -30.89 -2.92
CA CYS A 9 42.48 -30.05 -2.55
C CYS A 9 41.21 -30.25 -3.39
N ALA A 10 40.13 -30.68 -2.74
CA ALA A 10 38.77 -30.44 -3.20
C ALA A 10 37.90 -30.06 -2.00
N VAL A 11 38.08 -28.82 -1.53
CA VAL A 11 37.09 -28.13 -0.73
C VAL A 11 35.90 -27.85 -1.64
N SER A 12 34.82 -28.63 -1.53
CA SER A 12 33.50 -28.23 -2.05
C SER A 12 32.61 -27.94 -0.86
N LEU A 13 32.65 -26.67 -0.46
CA LEU A 13 31.79 -26.04 0.51
C LEU A 13 30.39 -25.92 -0.12
N CYS A 14 29.47 -26.81 0.25
CA CYS A 14 28.05 -26.65 -0.04
C CYS A 14 27.50 -25.43 0.71
N LEU A 15 27.63 -24.25 0.10
CA LEU A 15 26.86 -23.05 0.45
C LEU A 15 25.42 -23.28 0.02
N LEU A 16 24.64 -23.89 0.92
CA LEU A 16 23.19 -23.96 0.82
C LEU A 16 22.64 -22.54 0.85
N GLY A 17 22.08 -22.12 -0.29
CA GLY A 17 21.52 -20.80 -0.49
C GLY A 17 20.38 -20.51 0.48
N VAL A 18 20.64 -19.62 1.44
CA VAL A 18 19.59 -18.83 2.09
C VAL A 18 19.37 -17.60 1.20
N ALA A 19 18.65 -17.82 0.10
CA ALA A 19 18.10 -16.73 -0.69
C ALA A 19 16.89 -16.14 0.06
N LEU A 20 17.08 -14.91 0.53
CA LEU A 20 16.13 -13.82 0.36
C LEU A 20 14.74 -14.00 0.99
N HIS A 21 14.66 -13.77 2.31
CA HIS A 21 13.49 -13.12 2.89
C HIS A 21 13.95 -11.80 3.51
N ALA A 22 14.27 -10.83 2.64
CA ALA A 22 14.17 -9.44 3.03
C ALA A 22 12.68 -9.14 3.23
N ILE A 23 12.15 -9.55 4.39
CA ILE A 23 10.88 -9.04 4.89
C ILE A 23 11.15 -7.56 5.13
N GLY A 24 10.83 -6.76 4.13
CA GLY A 24 11.04 -5.33 4.16
C GLY A 24 10.41 -4.78 5.43
N ALA A 25 11.23 -4.21 6.30
CA ALA A 25 10.81 -3.33 7.36
C ALA A 25 10.22 -2.05 6.72
N HIS A 26 9.04 -2.18 6.12
CA HIS A 26 8.16 -1.09 5.68
C HIS A 26 6.93 -1.06 6.60
N ALA A 27 7.14 -1.32 7.88
CA ALA A 27 6.07 -1.24 8.88
C ALA A 27 5.90 0.18 9.43
N ALA A 28 6.92 1.05 9.30
CA ALA A 28 6.81 2.45 9.73
C ALA A 28 6.06 3.32 8.69
N ASP A 29 6.27 3.05 7.40
CA ASP A 29 5.65 3.78 6.29
C ASP A 29 4.95 2.78 5.36
N GLY A 30 3.60 2.82 5.30
CA GLY A 30 2.79 1.90 4.49
C GLY A 30 3.18 1.87 2.99
N ASP A 31 2.78 0.81 2.28
CA ASP A 31 3.05 0.58 0.86
C ASP A 31 2.23 1.55 0.00
N TRP A 32 2.78 2.72 -0.27
CA TRP A 32 2.13 3.76 -1.06
C TRP A 32 1.72 3.30 -2.48
N LYS A 33 2.38 2.29 -3.05
CA LYS A 33 2.02 1.77 -4.39
C LYS A 33 0.72 0.98 -4.30
N ARG A 34 0.58 0.12 -3.29
CA ARG A 34 -0.70 -0.57 -3.01
C ARG A 34 -1.79 0.44 -2.64
N GLY A 35 -1.47 1.41 -1.78
CA GLY A 35 -2.36 2.49 -1.40
C GLY A 35 -2.90 3.27 -2.60
N ARG A 36 -2.03 3.64 -3.55
CA ARG A 36 -2.41 4.28 -4.81
C ARG A 36 -3.44 3.48 -5.60
N VAL A 37 -3.19 2.18 -5.79
CA VAL A 37 -4.10 1.32 -6.57
C VAL A 37 -5.48 1.25 -5.91
N TYR A 38 -5.52 0.99 -4.60
CA TYR A 38 -6.80 0.92 -3.87
C TYR A 38 -7.52 2.27 -3.90
N TYR A 39 -6.81 3.37 -3.65
CA TYR A 39 -7.37 4.72 -3.67
C TYR A 39 -7.98 5.07 -5.03
N GLN A 40 -7.29 4.78 -6.13
CA GLN A 40 -7.81 5.06 -7.47
C GLN A 40 -9.03 4.20 -7.80
N LYS A 41 -8.98 2.90 -7.50
CA LYS A 41 -10.03 1.96 -7.91
C LYS A 41 -11.22 1.88 -6.98
N VAL A 42 -11.10 2.33 -5.73
CA VAL A 42 -12.20 2.26 -4.76
C VAL A 42 -12.66 3.66 -4.38
N CYS A 43 -11.74 4.51 -3.90
CA CYS A 43 -12.10 5.85 -3.42
C CYS A 43 -12.47 6.77 -4.59
N THR A 44 -11.61 6.86 -5.60
CA THR A 44 -11.84 7.78 -6.73
C THR A 44 -13.05 7.39 -7.55
N ASP A 45 -13.21 6.10 -7.87
CA ASP A 45 -14.37 5.60 -8.62
C ASP A 45 -15.69 5.86 -7.87
N CYS A 46 -15.74 5.59 -6.56
CA CYS A 46 -16.93 5.88 -5.75
C CYS A 46 -17.23 7.38 -5.68
N HIS A 47 -16.21 8.21 -5.48
CA HIS A 47 -16.38 9.66 -5.41
C HIS A 47 -16.77 10.29 -6.74
N GLY A 48 -16.25 9.79 -7.86
CA GLY A 48 -16.68 10.18 -9.20
C GLY A 48 -18.17 9.86 -9.43
N ALA A 49 -18.61 8.67 -9.01
CA ALA A 49 -19.99 8.24 -9.19
C ALA A 49 -21.00 8.90 -8.23
N LYS A 50 -20.59 9.22 -6.99
CA LYS A 50 -21.54 9.58 -5.91
C LYS A 50 -21.30 10.94 -5.23
N ALA A 51 -20.14 11.55 -5.43
CA ALA A 51 -19.73 12.75 -4.69
C ALA A 51 -19.31 13.93 -5.60
N GLY A 52 -19.53 13.82 -6.91
CA GLY A 52 -19.37 14.94 -7.85
C GLY A 52 -17.93 15.18 -8.32
N GLY A 53 -16.99 14.26 -8.07
CA GLY A 53 -15.65 14.38 -8.62
C GLY A 53 -14.60 13.51 -7.95
N ALA A 54 -13.48 13.33 -8.64
CA ALA A 54 -12.29 12.68 -8.11
C ALA A 54 -11.67 13.49 -6.96
N ILE A 55 -11.04 12.80 -6.01
CA ILE A 55 -10.26 13.45 -4.95
C ILE A 55 -8.79 13.40 -5.36
N ALA A 56 -8.21 14.54 -5.74
CA ALA A 56 -6.77 14.62 -5.98
C ALA A 56 -6.00 14.73 -4.66
N PRO A 57 -4.96 13.92 -4.42
CA PRO A 57 -4.11 14.06 -3.23
C PRO A 57 -3.53 15.48 -3.09
N ASN A 58 -3.15 16.15 -4.19
CA ASN A 58 -2.61 17.51 -4.14
C ASN A 58 -3.65 18.61 -3.82
N SER A 59 -4.94 18.26 -3.62
CA SER A 59 -5.99 19.23 -3.29
C SER A 59 -5.88 19.80 -1.87
N ARG A 60 -5.08 19.16 -0.99
CA ARG A 60 -4.88 19.58 0.41
C ARG A 60 -3.43 19.39 0.85
N SER A 61 -3.08 20.03 1.96
CA SER A 61 -1.77 19.85 2.60
C SER A 61 -1.66 18.51 3.34
N ILE A 62 -0.44 18.09 3.68
CA ILE A 62 -0.16 16.97 4.59
C ILE A 62 -0.91 17.15 5.90
N LYS A 63 -0.91 18.38 6.47
CA LYS A 63 -1.60 18.70 7.72
C LYS A 63 -3.10 18.42 7.60
N ASP A 64 -3.73 18.92 6.55
CA ASP A 64 -5.17 18.78 6.34
C ASP A 64 -5.57 17.32 6.10
N TRP A 65 -4.76 16.58 5.33
CA TRP A 65 -5.00 15.15 5.13
C TRP A 65 -4.80 14.35 6.40
N THR A 66 -3.76 14.65 7.17
CA THR A 66 -3.50 13.99 8.46
C THR A 66 -4.65 14.22 9.43
N ALA A 67 -5.18 15.45 9.49
CA ALA A 67 -6.35 15.77 10.31
C ALA A 67 -7.59 14.99 9.86
N TYR A 68 -7.86 14.95 8.56
CA TYR A 68 -9.01 14.21 8.01
C TYR A 68 -8.91 12.70 8.26
N LEU A 69 -7.76 12.10 7.97
CA LEU A 69 -7.51 10.66 8.16
C LEU A 69 -7.59 10.27 9.64
N SER A 70 -7.09 11.12 10.54
CA SER A 70 -7.14 10.88 11.99
C SER A 70 -8.53 11.09 12.59
N ALA A 71 -9.33 11.99 12.02
CA ALA A 71 -10.70 12.22 12.46
C ALA A 71 -11.63 11.03 12.16
N ASP A 72 -11.24 10.14 11.24
CA ASP A 72 -11.99 8.93 10.86
C ASP A 72 -13.47 9.20 10.55
N ARG A 73 -13.74 10.32 9.85
CA ARG A 73 -15.09 10.78 9.52
C ARG A 73 -15.27 10.89 8.03
N HIS A 74 -16.28 10.21 7.50
CA HIS A 74 -16.63 10.18 6.10
C HIS A 74 -18.14 10.43 5.87
N ALA A 75 -18.52 10.68 4.61
CA ALA A 75 -19.92 10.94 4.23
C ALA A 75 -20.59 12.04 5.07
N ARG A 76 -19.90 13.18 5.24
CA ARG A 76 -20.30 14.30 6.12
C ARG A 76 -20.45 13.90 7.60
N GLY A 77 -19.62 12.97 8.06
CA GLY A 77 -19.58 12.51 9.45
C GLY A 77 -20.58 11.40 9.79
N LYS A 78 -21.27 10.83 8.78
CA LYS A 78 -22.23 9.73 8.97
C LYS A 78 -21.57 8.37 9.12
N ASP A 79 -20.37 8.21 8.55
CA ASP A 79 -19.64 6.95 8.52
C ASP A 79 -18.23 7.13 9.05
N ALA A 80 -17.65 6.07 9.61
CA ALA A 80 -16.21 5.99 9.81
C ALA A 80 -15.50 5.90 8.46
N LEU A 81 -14.36 6.57 8.27
CA LEU A 81 -13.57 6.43 7.05
C LEU A 81 -13.00 5.00 6.94
N LYS A 82 -12.55 4.44 8.05
CA LYS A 82 -11.98 3.09 8.12
C LYS A 82 -12.97 2.00 7.70
N LYS A 83 -14.28 2.25 7.74
CA LYS A 83 -15.29 1.36 7.18
C LYS A 83 -15.01 1.04 5.71
N TYR A 84 -14.55 2.00 4.91
CA TYR A 84 -14.36 1.83 3.46
C TYR A 84 -13.05 1.12 3.07
N VAL A 85 -12.21 0.81 4.05
CA VAL A 85 -11.01 -0.03 3.87
C VAL A 85 -11.16 -1.40 4.53
N SER A 86 -12.25 -1.61 5.27
CA SER A 86 -12.43 -2.83 6.05
C SER A 86 -12.57 -4.07 5.15
N ARG A 87 -12.23 -5.25 5.68
CA ARG A 87 -12.45 -6.51 4.97
C ARG A 87 -13.93 -6.73 4.66
N GLU A 88 -14.82 -6.34 5.56
CA GLU A 88 -16.28 -6.44 5.37
C GLU A 88 -16.72 -5.59 4.19
N TYR A 89 -16.27 -4.34 4.11
CA TYR A 89 -16.61 -3.47 2.98
C TYR A 89 -16.03 -4.01 1.67
N ARG A 90 -14.76 -4.43 1.66
CA ARG A 90 -14.15 -5.05 0.48
C ARG A 90 -14.91 -6.29 0.02
N ALA A 91 -15.32 -7.14 0.95
CA ALA A 91 -16.15 -8.30 0.66
C ALA A 91 -17.50 -7.92 0.04
N SER A 92 -18.10 -6.80 0.46
CA SER A 92 -19.36 -6.31 -0.11
C SER A 92 -19.26 -5.80 -1.55
N ILE A 93 -18.08 -5.37 -2.00
CA ILE A 93 -17.88 -4.80 -3.35
C ILE A 93 -16.99 -5.66 -4.27
N LYS A 94 -16.37 -6.75 -3.78
CA LYS A 94 -15.40 -7.54 -4.56
C LYS A 94 -15.95 -8.09 -5.87
N GLY A 95 -17.26 -8.38 -5.94
CA GLY A 95 -17.90 -8.86 -7.18
C GLY A 95 -17.96 -7.83 -8.31
N VAL A 96 -17.78 -6.54 -8.00
CA VAL A 96 -17.82 -5.43 -8.97
C VAL A 96 -16.56 -4.57 -8.96
N ASN A 97 -15.63 -4.82 -8.04
CA ASN A 97 -14.40 -4.04 -7.88
C ASN A 97 -13.16 -4.94 -7.76
N LYS A 98 -12.35 -4.99 -8.83
CA LYS A 98 -11.16 -5.84 -8.88
C LYS A 98 -10.09 -5.48 -7.86
N ALA A 99 -9.99 -4.23 -7.42
CA ALA A 99 -9.02 -3.86 -6.38
C ALA A 99 -9.49 -4.38 -5.01
N ALA A 100 -10.78 -4.28 -4.72
CA ALA A 100 -11.35 -4.85 -3.49
C ALA A 100 -11.19 -6.38 -3.43
N GLU A 101 -11.37 -7.07 -4.57
CA GLU A 101 -11.08 -8.50 -4.69
C GLU A 101 -9.57 -8.79 -4.50
N LYS A 102 -8.71 -8.12 -5.28
CA LYS A 102 -7.26 -8.32 -5.25
C LYS A 102 -6.65 -8.14 -3.86
N TYR A 103 -7.19 -7.20 -3.08
CA TYR A 103 -6.66 -6.86 -1.77
C TYR A 103 -7.52 -7.42 -0.63
N ALA A 104 -8.39 -8.41 -0.84
CA ALA A 104 -9.32 -8.90 0.18
C ALA A 104 -8.65 -9.39 1.50
N ASP A 105 -7.41 -9.88 1.41
CA ASP A 105 -6.69 -10.46 2.55
C ASP A 105 -5.68 -9.50 3.22
N VAL A 106 -5.54 -8.27 2.72
CA VAL A 106 -4.70 -7.25 3.37
C VAL A 106 -5.38 -6.83 4.68
N PRO A 107 -4.72 -6.85 5.85
CA PRO A 107 -5.27 -6.34 7.11
C PRO A 107 -5.75 -4.89 6.98
N ASP A 108 -6.84 -4.54 7.68
CA ASP A 108 -7.47 -3.23 7.57
C ASP A 108 -6.53 -2.08 7.92
N GLU A 109 -5.80 -2.22 9.02
CA GLU A 109 -4.82 -1.21 9.46
C GLU A 109 -3.69 -1.06 8.44
N GLN A 110 -3.21 -2.17 7.88
CA GLN A 110 -2.17 -2.13 6.85
C GLN A 110 -2.66 -1.39 5.62
N LEU A 111 -3.84 -1.73 5.09
CA LEU A 111 -4.40 -1.08 3.92
C LEU A 111 -4.69 0.41 4.16
N PHE A 112 -5.15 0.77 5.36
CA PHE A 112 -5.34 2.17 5.74
C PHE A 112 -4.02 2.93 5.75
N ASN A 113 -2.96 2.35 6.31
CA ASN A 113 -1.63 2.96 6.33
C ASN A 113 -1.04 3.09 4.92
N ASP A 114 -1.27 2.14 4.03
CA ASP A 114 -0.86 2.24 2.63
C ASP A 114 -1.52 3.42 1.92
N ILE A 115 -2.83 3.60 2.11
CA ILE A 115 -3.61 4.72 1.55
C ILE A 115 -3.12 6.04 2.15
N ARG A 116 -2.90 6.10 3.47
CA ARG A 116 -2.31 7.26 4.14
C ARG A 116 -0.96 7.62 3.52
N SER A 117 -0.04 6.67 3.38
CA SER A 117 1.27 6.90 2.76
C SER A 117 1.15 7.48 1.35
N PHE A 118 0.24 6.96 0.53
CA PHE A 118 -0.03 7.50 -0.80
C PHE A 118 -0.57 8.94 -0.75
N MET A 119 -1.58 9.20 0.09
CA MET A 119 -2.20 10.52 0.18
C MET A 119 -1.24 11.59 0.68
N LEU A 120 -0.41 11.28 1.69
CA LEU A 120 0.57 12.22 2.23
C LEU A 120 1.71 12.47 1.25
N LYS A 121 2.21 11.42 0.59
CA LYS A 121 3.22 11.57 -0.48
C LYS A 121 2.70 12.45 -1.63
N GLY A 122 1.42 12.28 -1.96
CA GLY A 122 0.72 13.00 -3.03
C GLY A 122 0.16 14.37 -2.63
N ALA A 123 0.29 14.79 -1.37
CA ALA A 123 -0.25 16.05 -0.87
C ALA A 123 0.36 17.27 -1.57
N LYS A 124 -0.28 18.44 -1.43
CA LYS A 124 0.16 19.70 -2.05
C LYS A 124 1.63 20.04 -1.74
N ASP A 125 2.01 19.77 -0.50
CA ASP A 125 3.33 19.96 0.11
C ASP A 125 4.04 18.61 0.40
N GLY A 126 3.61 17.53 -0.28
CA GLY A 126 4.24 16.22 -0.21
C GLY A 126 5.39 16.04 -1.20
N ASP A 127 6.16 14.96 -1.05
CA ASP A 127 7.34 14.68 -1.88
C ASP A 127 7.05 14.60 -3.39
N SER A 128 5.83 14.22 -3.75
CA SER A 128 5.43 14.02 -5.14
C SER A 128 3.95 14.40 -5.29
N PRO A 129 3.62 15.71 -5.31
CA PRO A 129 2.25 16.18 -5.38
C PRO A 129 1.51 15.55 -6.56
N ALA A 130 0.44 14.82 -6.28
CA ALA A 130 -0.27 14.02 -7.28
C ALA A 130 -1.59 14.69 -7.67
N SER A 131 -1.71 15.08 -8.94
CA SER A 131 -2.97 15.52 -9.54
C SER A 131 -3.79 14.32 -10.04
N CYS A 132 -5.12 14.51 -10.15
CA CYS A 132 -5.95 13.65 -10.98
C CYS A 132 -5.82 14.15 -12.42
N THR A 133 -5.12 13.39 -13.28
CA THR A 133 -5.16 13.51 -14.74
C THR A 133 -5.73 12.23 -15.31
#